data_AF-A0A3A9BK55-F1
#
_entry.id   AF-A0A3A9BK55-F1
#
_cell.length_a   1.000
_cell.length_b   1.000
_cell.length_c   1.000
_cell.angle_alpha   90.00
_cell.angle_beta   90.00
_cell.angle_gamma   90.00
#
_symmetry.space_group_name_H-M   'P 1'
#
loop_
_entity.id
_entity.type
_entity.pdbx_description
1 polymer ?
#
loop_
_entity_poly.entity_id
_entity_poly.type
_entity_poly.pdbx_seq_one_letter_code
_entity_poly.pdbx_strand_id
1 'polypeptide(L)'
;MAISVNREGNLDGSIDLTINISTTQFFNEYWEKAIKDTNVKIFKENSQFVKSQMLDVLFELELIKKWAETNLTGINLEYMTERIENLLESIPKAFDEDDTILYIY
;
A
#
# COMPACT_ATOMS: atom_id res chain seq x y z
N MET A 1 0.19 16.02 -3.77
CA MET A 1 0.32 14.73 -4.47
C MET A 1 0.34 13.63 -3.42
N ALA A 2 -0.19 12.46 -3.73
CA ALA A 2 -0.35 11.37 -2.79
C ALA A 2 -0.04 10.06 -3.51
N ILE A 3 0.57 9.13 -2.80
CA ILE A 3 0.84 7.78 -3.29
C ILE A 3 -0.40 6.94 -3.01
N SER A 4 -0.86 6.18 -4.00
CA SER A 4 -2.09 5.39 -3.91
C SER A 4 -1.92 4.02 -4.57
N VAL A 5 -2.74 3.07 -4.15
CA VAL A 5 -2.99 1.83 -4.90
C VAL A 5 -4.09 2.14 -5.90
N ASN A 6 -3.84 1.89 -7.19
CA ASN A 6 -4.78 2.14 -8.27
C ASN A 6 -5.10 0.84 -8.99
N ARG A 7 -6.35 0.67 -9.39
CA ARG A 7 -6.77 -0.30 -10.38
C ARG A 7 -7.06 0.45 -11.67
N GLU A 8 -6.41 0.02 -12.74
CA GLU A 8 -6.73 0.51 -14.06
C GLU A 8 -7.99 -0.22 -14.55
N GLY A 9 -8.97 0.55 -15.00
CA GLY A 9 -10.12 0.05 -15.73
C GLY A 9 -9.72 -0.51 -17.11
N ASN A 10 -10.73 -1.00 -17.83
CA ASN A 10 -10.57 -1.59 -19.16
C ASN A 10 -9.80 -0.67 -20.13
N LEU A 11 -9.41 -1.24 -21.29
CA LEU A 11 -8.62 -0.76 -22.44
C LEU A 11 -8.40 0.76 -22.70
N ASP A 12 -9.18 1.68 -22.13
CA ASP A 12 -8.99 3.13 -22.18
C ASP A 12 -8.00 3.68 -21.13
N GLY A 13 -7.58 2.88 -20.16
CA GLY A 13 -6.61 3.28 -19.12
C GLY A 13 -7.19 4.25 -18.08
N SER A 14 -8.51 4.34 -17.96
CA SER A 14 -9.17 5.03 -16.85
C SER A 14 -8.85 4.35 -15.53
N ILE A 15 -8.85 5.10 -14.42
CA ILE A 15 -8.70 4.51 -13.08
C ILE A 15 -10.11 4.23 -12.55
N ASP A 16 -10.40 2.98 -12.23
CA ASP A 16 -11.72 2.58 -11.72
C ASP A 16 -11.75 2.45 -10.19
N LEU A 17 -10.57 2.31 -9.54
CA LEU A 17 -10.41 2.32 -8.09
C LEU A 17 -9.11 3.03 -7.69
N THR A 18 -9.19 3.88 -6.66
CA THR A 18 -8.02 4.47 -5.99
C THR A 18 -8.13 4.30 -4.48
N ILE A 19 -7.11 3.71 -3.86
CA ILE A 19 -6.97 3.56 -2.41
C ILE A 19 -5.76 4.38 -1.96
N ASN A 20 -5.98 5.40 -1.13
CA ASN A 20 -4.91 6.30 -0.71
C ASN A 20 -3.97 5.64 0.31
N ILE A 21 -2.66 5.62 0.02
CA ILE A 21 -1.65 5.13 0.96
C ILE A 21 -1.20 6.26 1.87
N SER A 22 -0.72 7.37 1.29
CA SER A 22 -0.24 8.51 2.05
C SER A 22 -0.01 9.75 1.19
N THR A 23 0.24 10.89 1.83
CA THR A 23 0.84 12.03 1.13
C THR A 23 2.27 11.68 0.69
N THR A 24 2.73 12.24 -0.44
CA THR A 24 4.10 11.98 -0.93
C THR A 24 5.17 12.34 0.11
N GLN A 25 4.96 13.43 0.87
CA GLN A 25 5.89 13.83 1.93
C GLN A 25 6.00 12.76 3.02
N PHE A 26 4.87 12.30 3.55
CA PHE A 26 4.84 11.30 4.61
C PHE A 26 5.34 9.93 4.11
N PHE A 27 5.05 9.60 2.85
CA PHE A 27 5.56 8.38 2.21
C PHE A 27 7.10 8.37 2.19
N ASN A 28 7.71 9.44 1.69
CA ASN A 28 9.16 9.55 1.58
C ASN A 28 9.85 9.58 2.96
N GLU A 29 9.20 10.17 3.96
CA GLU A 29 9.76 10.30 5.31
C GLU A 29 9.67 8.99 6.11
N TYR A 30 8.54 8.28 6.04
CA TYR A 30 8.27 7.14 6.93
C TYR A 30 8.09 5.81 6.17
N TRP A 31 7.30 5.78 5.10
CA TRP A 31 7.02 4.54 4.37
C TRP A 31 8.26 4.01 3.65
N GLU A 32 9.01 4.85 2.96
CA GLU A 32 10.26 4.44 2.31
C GLU A 32 11.24 3.84 3.32
N LYS A 33 11.33 4.43 4.51
CA LYS A 33 12.21 3.94 5.57
C LYS A 33 11.72 2.58 6.08
N ALA A 34 10.43 2.44 6.35
CA ALA A 34 9.84 1.16 6.75
C ALA A 34 10.05 0.07 5.69
N ILE A 35 9.85 0.38 4.41
CA ILE A 35 10.06 -0.55 3.29
C ILE A 35 11.52 -1.03 3.24
N LYS A 36 12.49 -0.11 3.40
CA LYS A 36 13.92 -0.43 3.43
C LYS A 36 14.28 -1.29 4.64
N ASP A 37 13.82 -0.91 5.83
CA ASP A 37 14.16 -1.59 7.09
C ASP A 37 13.52 -2.98 7.22
N THR A 38 12.33 -3.17 6.64
CA THR A 38 11.60 -4.46 6.64
C THR A 38 11.92 -5.35 5.44
N ASN A 39 12.70 -4.85 4.47
CA ASN A 39 13.08 -5.53 3.23
C ASN A 39 11.86 -6.02 2.41
N VAL A 40 10.81 -5.19 2.40
CA VAL A 40 9.60 -5.36 1.59
C VAL A 40 9.96 -5.28 0.11
N LYS A 41 9.40 -6.17 -0.70
CA LYS A 41 9.76 -6.34 -2.11
C LYS A 41 8.66 -5.87 -3.05
N ILE A 42 7.41 -6.14 -2.69
CA ILE A 42 6.25 -5.91 -3.55
C ILE A 42 5.62 -4.56 -3.24
N PHE A 43 5.26 -4.29 -1.98
CA PHE A 43 4.57 -3.06 -1.57
C PHE A 43 5.53 -1.85 -1.51
N LYS A 44 5.78 -1.23 -2.68
CA LYS A 44 6.62 -0.04 -2.81
C LYS A 44 6.16 0.85 -3.98
N GLU A 45 6.60 2.10 -3.98
CA GLU A 45 6.30 3.04 -5.08
C GLU A 45 6.77 2.49 -6.43
N ASN A 46 6.01 2.77 -7.50
CA ASN A 46 6.23 2.33 -8.87
C ASN A 46 6.24 0.80 -9.03
N SER A 47 5.47 0.08 -8.21
CA SER A 47 5.29 -1.36 -8.31
C SER A 47 3.87 -1.72 -8.72
N GLN A 48 3.68 -3.00 -9.07
CA GLN A 48 2.37 -3.57 -9.34
C GLN A 48 2.30 -4.98 -8.76
N PHE A 49 1.09 -5.45 -8.49
CA PHE A 49 0.86 -6.80 -8.00
C PHE A 49 -0.49 -7.37 -8.44
N VAL A 50 -0.51 -8.69 -8.64
CA VAL A 50 -1.70 -9.46 -9.02
C VAL A 50 -2.30 -10.18 -7.82
N LYS A 51 -3.50 -10.75 -8.00
CA LYS A 51 -4.23 -11.48 -6.96
C LYS A 51 -3.41 -12.60 -6.30
N SER A 52 -2.55 -13.30 -7.05
CA SER A 52 -1.70 -14.37 -6.49
C SER A 52 -0.64 -13.86 -5.52
N GLN A 53 -0.27 -12.57 -5.59
CA GLN A 53 0.69 -11.91 -4.69
C GLN A 53 0.00 -11.18 -3.53
N MET A 54 -1.34 -11.17 -3.49
CA MET A 54 -2.12 -10.44 -2.49
C MET A 54 -1.72 -10.83 -1.06
N LEU A 55 -1.58 -12.13 -0.78
CA LEU A 55 -1.20 -12.59 0.56
C LEU A 55 0.20 -12.13 0.96
N ASP A 56 1.14 -12.08 0.02
CA ASP A 56 2.49 -11.56 0.27
C ASP A 56 2.45 -10.06 0.57
N VAL A 57 1.64 -9.30 -0.17
CA VAL A 57 1.45 -7.85 0.06
C VAL A 57 0.81 -7.57 1.42
N LEU A 58 -0.21 -8.32 1.82
CA LEU A 58 -0.83 -8.17 3.14
C LEU A 58 0.18 -8.49 4.25
N PHE A 59 1.02 -9.51 4.06
CA PHE A 59 2.09 -9.81 5.00
C PHE A 59 3.14 -8.70 5.07
N GLU A 60 3.54 -8.12 3.94
CA GLU A 60 4.45 -6.98 3.89
C GLU A 60 3.88 -5.75 4.61
N LEU A 61 2.58 -5.48 4.47
CA LEU A 61 1.89 -4.41 5.20
C LEU A 61 1.91 -4.64 6.73
N GLU A 62 1.74 -5.88 7.18
CA GLU A 62 1.87 -6.24 8.60
C GLU A 62 3.30 -6.07 9.13
N LEU A 63 4.33 -6.31 8.30
CA LEU A 63 5.72 -6.00 8.68
C LEU A 63 5.93 -4.50 8.84
N ILE A 64 5.39 -3.69 7.91
CA ILE A 64 5.46 -2.23 7.98
C ILE A 64 4.71 -1.72 9.22
N LYS A 65 3.56 -2.32 9.57
CA LYS A 65 2.81 -1.97 10.79
C LYS A 65 3.64 -2.17 12.05
N LYS A 66 4.27 -3.35 12.19
CA LYS A 66 5.16 -3.64 13.33
C LYS A 66 6.36 -2.70 13.39
N TRP A 67 6.90 -2.34 12.23
CA TRP A 67 7.96 -1.33 12.17
C TRP A 67 7.46 0.03 12.68
N ALA A 68 6.27 0.47 12.27
CA ALA A 68 5.69 1.72 12.72
C ALA A 68 5.47 1.74 14.23
N GLU A 69 4.90 0.69 14.80
CA GLU A 69 4.69 0.52 16.25
C GLU A 69 6.00 0.60 17.06
N THR A 70 7.12 0.22 16.45
CA THR A 70 8.44 0.24 17.10
C THR A 70 9.17 1.59 16.93
N ASN A 71 8.96 2.28 15.81
CA ASN A 71 9.78 3.42 15.40
C ASN A 71 9.07 4.78 15.43
N LEU A 72 7.74 4.79 15.41
CA LEU A 72 6.93 6.00 15.40
C LEU A 72 6.17 6.16 16.72
N THR A 73 5.76 7.39 17.01
CA THR A 73 5.01 7.73 18.22
C THR A 73 3.98 8.80 17.93
N GLY A 74 2.92 8.86 18.75
CA GLY A 74 1.88 9.89 18.65
C GLY A 74 1.19 9.90 17.29
N ILE A 75 0.92 11.10 16.77
CA ILE A 75 0.12 11.32 15.55
C ILE A 75 0.66 10.56 14.31
N ASN A 76 1.98 10.39 14.20
CA ASN A 76 2.58 9.70 13.05
C ASN A 76 2.32 8.20 13.09
N LEU A 77 2.37 7.59 14.29
CA LEU A 77 2.04 6.19 14.49
C LEU A 77 0.55 5.94 14.23
N GLU A 78 -0.31 6.79 14.79
CA GLU A 78 -1.77 6.71 14.61
C GLU A 78 -2.12 6.79 13.12
N TYR A 79 -1.61 7.81 12.43
CA TYR A 79 -1.87 8.01 11.01
C TYR A 79 -1.36 6.84 10.16
N MET A 80 -0.12 6.37 10.38
CA MET A 80 0.44 5.28 9.58
C MET A 80 -0.32 3.97 9.82
N THR A 81 -0.69 3.69 11.07
CA THR A 81 -1.45 2.49 11.44
C THR A 81 -2.85 2.49 10.80
N GLU A 82 -3.57 3.62 10.88
CA GLU A 82 -4.90 3.77 10.26
C GLU A 82 -4.83 3.53 8.75
N ARG A 83 -3.78 4.04 8.08
CA ARG A 83 -3.57 3.82 6.64
C ARG A 83 -3.32 2.36 6.32
N ILE A 84 -2.48 1.68 7.10
CA ILE A 84 -2.20 0.25 6.89
C ILE A 84 -3.47 -0.57 7.09
N GLU A 85 -4.25 -0.30 8.14
CA GLU A 85 -5.50 -1.02 8.39
C GLU A 85 -6.52 -0.83 7.25
N ASN A 86 -6.63 0.40 6.74
CA ASN A 86 -7.47 0.66 5.57
C ASN A 86 -7.00 -0.11 4.32
N LEU A 87 -5.69 -0.21 4.09
CA LEU A 87 -5.12 -0.97 2.97
C LEU A 87 -5.35 -2.47 3.12
N LEU A 88 -5.17 -3.03 4.33
CA LEU A 88 -5.42 -4.43 4.63
C LEU A 88 -6.88 -4.82 4.38
N GLU A 89 -7.83 -3.90 4.62
CA GLU A 89 -9.25 -4.13 4.35
C GLU A 89 -9.61 -3.92 2.86
N SER A 90 -9.01 -2.92 2.20
CA SER A 90 -9.41 -2.48 0.86
C SER A 90 -8.76 -3.27 -0.26
N ILE A 91 -7.49 -3.67 -0.13
CA ILE A 91 -6.77 -4.42 -1.16
C ILE A 91 -7.47 -5.75 -1.50
N PRO A 92 -7.92 -6.57 -0.53
CA PRO A 92 -8.64 -7.81 -0.87
C PRO A 92 -9.94 -7.57 -1.63
N LYS A 93 -10.65 -6.48 -1.32
CA LYS A 93 -11.90 -6.11 -1.98
C LYS A 93 -11.67 -5.58 -3.40
N ALA A 94 -10.48 -5.09 -3.70
CA ALA A 94 -10.11 -4.59 -5.02
C ALA A 94 -9.90 -5.70 -6.06
N PHE A 95 -9.66 -6.94 -5.63
CA PHE A 95 -9.56 -8.13 -6.50
C PHE A 95 -10.92 -8.81 -6.70
N ASP A 96 -11.89 -8.08 -7.24
CA ASP A 96 -13.21 -8.60 -7.64
C ASP A 96 -13.13 -9.53 -8.86
N GLU A 97 -12.15 -9.33 -9.75
CA GLU A 97 -11.84 -10.20 -10.90
C GLU A 97 -10.44 -10.85 -10.77
N ASP A 98 -10.23 -12.02 -11.38
CA ASP A 98 -9.00 -12.80 -11.24
C ASP A 98 -7.80 -12.21 -12.02
N ASP A 99 -8.06 -11.44 -13.07
CA ASP A 99 -7.08 -10.76 -13.92
C ASP A 99 -6.79 -9.32 -13.48
N THR A 100 -7.37 -8.87 -12.36
CA THR A 100 -7.09 -7.54 -11.79
C THR A 100 -5.61 -7.38 -11.45
N ILE A 101 -5.05 -6.24 -11.86
CA ILE A 101 -3.70 -5.78 -11.50
C ILE A 101 -3.84 -4.48 -10.72
N LEU A 102 -3.16 -4.39 -9.58
CA LEU A 102 -3.08 -3.18 -8.78
C LEU A 102 -1.70 -2.55 -8.91
N TYR A 103 -1.67 -1.23 -9.06
CA TYR A 103 -0.46 -0.43 -9.25
C TYR A 103 -0.26 0.54 -8.09
N ILE A 104 0.99 0.81 -7.70
CA ILE A 104 1.33 1.75 -6.64
C ILE A 104 2.07 2.94 -7.25
N TYR A 105 1.43 4.12 -7.27
CA TYR A 105 2.01 5.40 -7.69
C TYR A 105 1.24 6.60 -7.12
#